data_AF-A0A9E2AIU4-F1
#
_entry.id   AF-A0A9E2AIU4-F1
#
_cell.length_a   1.000
_cell.length_b   1.000
_cell.length_c   1.000
_cell.angle_alpha   90.00
_cell.angle_beta   90.00
_cell.angle_gamma   90.00
#
_symmetry.space_group_name_H-M   'P 1'
#
loop_
_entity.id
_entity.type
_entity.pdbx_description
1 polymer ?
#
loop_
_entity_poly.entity_id
_entity_poly.type
_entity_poly.pdbx_seq_one_letter_code
_entity_poly.pdbx_strand_id
1 'polypeptide(L)'
;MTLKQLIKLEDKAKEVWVISPTLHYDTENEDFSELVSVNLGQKTKYRYIVPATRTVMKNLKAYKRIYKVSDEEIKRNFLILPESEFNPFILEAAIYDASTDCIACAAPALEDSNDVIKFNSDTSLQMSKDFKKLWKRYKLENP
;
A
#
# COMPACT_ATOMS: atom_id res chain seq x y z
N MET A 1 1.87 3.38 -16.96
CA MET A 1 3.26 2.89 -16.86
C MET A 1 3.21 1.37 -16.82
N THR A 2 4.26 0.68 -17.25
CA THR A 2 4.26 -0.80 -17.19
C THR A 2 4.72 -1.29 -15.82
N LEU A 3 4.42 -2.54 -15.46
CA LEU A 3 4.93 -3.17 -14.24
C LEU A 3 6.47 -3.08 -14.13
N LYS A 4 7.21 -3.24 -15.24
CA LYS A 4 8.67 -3.03 -15.28
C LYS A 4 9.11 -1.62 -14.91
N GLN A 5 8.30 -0.61 -15.22
CA GLN A 5 8.57 0.77 -14.83
C GLN A 5 8.26 1.00 -13.35
N LEU A 6 7.25 0.30 -12.80
CA LEU A 6 6.92 0.32 -11.38
C LEU A 6 8.06 -0.27 -10.54
N ILE A 7 8.58 -1.43 -10.93
CA ILE A 7 9.72 -2.09 -10.25
C ILE A 7 10.93 -1.15 -10.14
N LYS A 8 11.27 -0.44 -11.22
CA LYS A 8 12.37 0.55 -11.21
C LYS A 8 12.11 1.76 -10.30
N LEU A 9 10.85 2.05 -10.03
CA LEU A 9 10.42 3.13 -9.14
C LEU A 9 10.55 2.65 -7.69
N GLU A 10 10.17 1.40 -7.43
CA GLU A 10 10.29 0.74 -6.14
C GLU A 10 11.73 0.47 -5.71
N ASP A 11 12.61 0.06 -6.62
CA ASP A 11 14.05 -0.08 -6.36
C ASP A 11 14.69 1.21 -5.81
N LYS A 12 14.06 2.37 -6.07
CA LYS A 12 14.53 3.68 -5.60
C LYS A 12 13.79 4.14 -4.34
N ALA A 13 12.61 3.59 -4.08
CA ALA A 13 11.77 3.98 -2.97
C ALA A 13 12.29 3.36 -1.66
N LYS A 14 12.46 4.18 -0.64
CA LYS A 14 12.82 3.72 0.71
C LYS A 14 11.60 3.26 1.49
N GLU A 15 10.44 3.76 1.10
CA GLU A 15 9.16 3.39 1.67
C GLU A 15 8.04 3.36 0.64
N VAL A 16 7.05 2.53 0.91
CA VAL A 16 5.84 2.40 0.11
C VAL A 16 4.65 2.44 1.04
N TRP A 17 3.73 3.37 0.79
CA TRP A 17 2.48 3.46 1.53
C TRP A 17 1.36 2.95 0.66
N VAL A 18 0.69 1.92 1.12
CA VAL A 18 -0.33 1.19 0.37
C VAL A 18 -1.70 1.49 0.97
N ILE A 19 -2.60 1.95 0.13
CA ILE A 19 -4.02 2.08 0.41
C ILE A 19 -4.66 0.88 -0.26
N SER A 20 -5.18 -0.06 0.52
CA SER A 20 -5.77 -1.29 -0.04
C SER A 20 -7.15 -1.56 0.55
N PRO A 21 -8.23 -1.43 -0.25
CA PRO A 21 -9.59 -1.74 0.20
C PRO A 21 -9.80 -3.23 0.51
N THR A 22 -9.04 -4.12 -0.15
CA THR A 22 -9.25 -5.58 -0.08
C THR A 22 -7.98 -6.40 0.21
N LEU A 23 -6.78 -5.82 0.07
CA LEU A 23 -5.49 -6.53 0.05
C LEU A 23 -5.38 -7.59 -1.06
N HIS A 24 -6.14 -7.44 -2.14
CA HIS A 24 -6.19 -8.43 -3.21
C HIS A 24 -4.84 -8.51 -3.94
N TYR A 25 -4.29 -7.38 -4.41
CA TYR A 25 -3.05 -7.40 -5.19
C TYR A 25 -1.84 -7.83 -4.34
N ASP A 26 -1.84 -7.54 -3.04
CA ASP A 26 -0.79 -7.98 -2.13
C ASP A 26 -0.88 -9.47 -1.74
N THR A 27 -1.96 -10.21 -2.08
CA THR A 27 -2.14 -11.60 -1.59
C THR A 27 -2.61 -12.61 -2.62
N GLU A 28 -3.35 -12.20 -3.63
CA GLU A 28 -4.01 -13.08 -4.61
C GLU A 28 -3.50 -12.85 -6.04
N ASN A 29 -2.94 -11.67 -6.35
CA ASN A 29 -2.31 -11.43 -7.64
C ASN A 29 -0.82 -11.84 -7.61
N GLU A 30 -0.44 -12.81 -8.43
CA GLU A 30 0.92 -13.37 -8.42
C GLU A 30 2.01 -12.32 -8.69
N ASP A 31 1.85 -11.50 -9.72
CA ASP A 31 2.84 -10.49 -10.13
C ASP A 31 3.10 -9.45 -9.04
N PHE A 32 2.02 -8.93 -8.42
CA PHE A 32 2.15 -7.94 -7.34
C PHE A 32 2.59 -8.58 -6.02
N SER A 33 2.19 -9.82 -5.74
CA SER A 33 2.61 -10.54 -4.53
C SER A 33 4.10 -10.86 -4.54
N GLU A 34 4.67 -11.19 -5.70
CA GLU A 34 6.11 -11.41 -5.86
C GLU A 34 6.88 -10.11 -5.58
N LEU A 35 6.38 -8.99 -6.11
CA LEU A 35 6.94 -7.66 -5.89
C LEU A 35 6.95 -7.27 -4.40
N VAL A 36 5.85 -7.50 -3.68
CA VAL A 36 5.79 -7.28 -2.21
C VAL A 36 6.80 -8.17 -1.49
N SER A 37 6.90 -9.45 -1.87
CA SER A 37 7.85 -10.40 -1.28
C SER A 37 9.29 -9.92 -1.42
N VAL A 38 9.69 -9.49 -2.63
CA VAL A 38 11.03 -8.97 -2.93
C VAL A 38 11.31 -7.73 -2.09
N ASN A 39 10.38 -6.78 -2.03
CA ASN A 39 10.60 -5.51 -1.34
C ASN A 39 10.69 -5.65 0.18
N LEU A 40 9.88 -6.56 0.76
CA LEU A 40 10.02 -6.91 2.19
C LEU A 40 11.41 -7.54 2.46
N GLY A 41 11.90 -8.40 1.57
CA GLY A 41 13.25 -8.96 1.64
C GLY A 41 14.36 -7.91 1.56
N GLN A 42 14.14 -6.83 0.81
CA GLN A 42 15.06 -5.68 0.69
C GLN A 42 14.92 -4.64 1.82
N LYS A 43 14.04 -4.88 2.81
CA LYS A 43 13.78 -4.00 3.96
C LYS A 43 13.12 -2.66 3.59
N THR A 44 12.44 -2.58 2.46
CA THR A 44 11.61 -1.42 2.12
C THR A 44 10.49 -1.28 3.16
N LYS A 45 10.26 -0.05 3.64
CA LYS A 45 9.27 0.19 4.69
C LYS A 45 7.87 0.27 4.10
N TYR A 46 7.08 -0.76 4.34
CA TYR A 46 5.67 -0.76 3.96
C TYR A 46 4.77 -0.24 5.07
N ARG A 47 3.82 0.61 4.70
CA ARG A 47 2.73 1.05 5.58
C ARG A 47 1.40 0.88 4.86
N TYR A 48 0.43 0.27 5.51
CA TYR A 48 -0.86 -0.07 4.92
C TYR A 48 -1.99 0.67 5.62
N ILE A 49 -2.93 1.24 4.86
CA ILE A 49 -4.25 1.62 5.36
C ILE A 49 -5.27 0.69 4.71
N VAL A 50 -6.07 0.02 5.53
CA VAL A 50 -7.07 -0.97 5.10
C VAL A 50 -8.35 -0.83 5.91
N PRO A 51 -9.54 -1.13 5.36
CA PRO A 51 -10.78 -1.14 6.12
C PRO A 51 -10.94 -2.43 6.94
N ALA A 52 -11.65 -2.36 8.07
CA ALA A 52 -11.90 -3.45 8.99
C ALA A 52 -12.99 -4.43 8.49
N THR A 53 -12.93 -4.82 7.22
CA THR A 53 -13.90 -5.72 6.60
C THR A 53 -13.55 -7.19 6.86
N ARG A 54 -14.54 -8.09 6.74
CA ARG A 54 -14.29 -9.54 6.82
C ARG A 54 -13.29 -10.02 5.76
N THR A 55 -13.36 -9.45 4.56
CA THR A 55 -12.45 -9.75 3.44
C THR A 55 -11.02 -9.39 3.78
N VAL A 56 -10.78 -8.16 4.25
CA VAL A 56 -9.44 -7.71 4.66
C VAL A 56 -8.90 -8.57 5.80
N MET A 57 -9.72 -8.92 6.80
CA MET A 57 -9.26 -9.77 7.91
C MET A 57 -8.89 -11.19 7.47
N LYS A 58 -9.52 -11.72 6.41
CA LYS A 58 -9.13 -12.98 5.78
C LYS A 58 -7.81 -12.82 5.03
N ASN A 59 -7.69 -11.78 4.21
CA ASN A 59 -6.52 -11.54 3.37
C ASN A 59 -5.29 -11.15 4.20
N LEU A 60 -5.47 -10.46 5.32
CA LEU A 60 -4.40 -10.17 6.28
C LEU A 60 -3.80 -11.44 6.89
N LYS A 61 -4.62 -12.49 7.12
CA LYS A 61 -4.11 -13.81 7.55
C LYS A 61 -3.34 -14.52 6.43
N ALA A 62 -3.73 -14.31 5.17
CA ALA A 62 -2.99 -14.83 4.02
C ALA A 62 -1.65 -14.10 3.88
N TYR A 63 -1.66 -12.76 3.88
CA TYR A 63 -0.49 -11.89 3.89
C TYR A 63 0.52 -12.32 4.96
N LYS A 64 0.06 -12.49 6.21
CA LYS A 64 0.90 -12.95 7.33
C LYS A 64 1.62 -14.27 7.03
N ARG A 65 0.94 -15.20 6.37
CA ARG A 65 1.46 -16.54 6.06
C ARG A 65 2.43 -16.52 4.88
N ILE A 66 2.09 -15.78 3.82
CA ILE A 66 2.89 -15.66 2.59
C ILE A 66 4.23 -14.99 2.93
N TYR A 67 4.18 -13.85 3.60
CA TYR A 67 5.36 -13.03 3.89
C TYR A 67 6.01 -13.32 5.24
N LYS A 68 5.47 -14.28 6.01
CA LYS A 68 6.00 -14.70 7.33
C LYS A 68 6.20 -13.56 8.33
N VAL A 69 5.36 -12.52 8.26
CA VAL A 69 5.41 -11.37 9.16
C VAL A 69 4.75 -11.65 10.51
N SER A 70 5.21 -11.03 11.58
CA SER A 70 4.65 -11.19 12.93
C SER A 70 3.40 -10.33 13.15
N ASP A 71 2.60 -10.64 14.19
CA ASP A 71 1.47 -9.78 14.57
C ASP A 71 1.92 -8.38 15.02
N GLU A 72 3.14 -8.26 15.55
CA GLU A 72 3.72 -6.98 15.97
C GLU A 72 4.07 -6.14 14.75
N GLU A 73 4.62 -6.75 13.70
CA GLU A 73 4.89 -6.09 12.42
C GLU A 73 3.59 -5.65 11.75
N ILE A 74 2.55 -6.49 11.76
CA ILE A 74 1.23 -6.10 11.29
C ILE A 74 0.69 -4.91 12.09
N LYS A 75 0.76 -4.94 13.43
CA LYS A 75 0.29 -3.82 14.27
C LYS A 75 1.06 -2.52 14.01
N ARG A 76 2.36 -2.61 13.71
CA ARG A 76 3.19 -1.44 13.39
C ARG A 76 2.92 -0.90 12.00
N ASN A 77 2.80 -1.78 11.02
CA ASN A 77 2.78 -1.42 9.61
C ASN A 77 1.36 -1.26 9.04
N PHE A 78 0.33 -1.81 9.69
CA PHE A 78 -1.06 -1.68 9.25
C PHE A 78 -1.86 -0.74 10.15
N LEU A 79 -2.62 0.12 9.50
CA LEU A 79 -3.70 0.90 10.08
C LEU A 79 -5.03 0.34 9.56
N ILE A 80 -5.71 -0.41 10.42
CA ILE A 80 -7.03 -0.99 10.14
C ILE A 80 -8.09 0.00 10.64
N LEU A 81 -8.89 0.55 9.72
CA LEU A 81 -9.89 1.58 10.01
C LEU A 81 -11.31 1.03 9.93
N PRO A 82 -12.27 1.59 10.70
CA PRO A 82 -13.68 1.35 10.41
C PRO A 82 -14.02 1.73 8.96
N GLU A 83 -14.93 0.99 8.33
CA GLU A 83 -15.29 1.21 6.91
C GLU A 83 -15.73 2.66 6.62
N SER A 84 -16.47 3.27 7.56
CA SER A 84 -16.93 4.66 7.45
C SER A 84 -15.80 5.69 7.36
N GLU A 85 -14.62 5.37 7.87
CA GLU A 85 -13.44 6.25 7.91
C GLU A 85 -12.46 5.99 6.76
N PHE A 86 -12.71 4.93 5.97
CA PHE A 86 -11.96 4.59 4.76
C PHE A 86 -12.48 5.34 3.51
N ASN A 87 -13.59 6.08 3.62
CA ASN A 87 -14.22 6.85 2.55
C ASN A 87 -13.34 7.76 1.67
N PRO A 88 -12.21 8.37 2.12
CA PRO A 88 -11.36 9.13 1.20
C PRO A 88 -10.61 8.24 0.18
N PHE A 89 -10.65 6.91 0.34
CA PHE A 89 -9.89 5.96 -0.46
C PHE A 89 -10.80 4.94 -1.14
N ILE A 90 -11.17 5.23 -2.38
CA ILE A 90 -12.04 4.34 -3.18
C ILE A 90 -11.20 3.37 -4.03
N LEU A 91 -9.95 3.74 -4.34
CA LEU A 91 -9.07 3.00 -5.23
C LEU A 91 -7.88 2.44 -4.45
N GLU A 92 -7.46 1.24 -4.84
CA GLU A 92 -6.21 0.65 -4.40
C GLU A 92 -5.04 1.42 -5.02
N ALA A 93 -4.10 1.87 -4.18
CA ALA A 93 -2.99 2.69 -4.63
C ALA A 93 -1.76 2.54 -3.75
N ALA A 94 -0.58 2.60 -4.37
CA ALA A 94 0.71 2.68 -3.72
C ALA A 94 1.30 4.09 -3.89
N ILE A 95 1.78 4.67 -2.80
CA ILE A 95 2.42 5.98 -2.74
C ILE A 95 3.87 5.78 -2.34
N TYR A 96 4.79 6.23 -3.20
CA TYR A 96 6.23 6.00 -3.06
C TYR A 96 6.91 7.22 -2.43
N ASP A 97 7.73 6.98 -1.38
CA ASP A 97 8.49 7.99 -0.62
C ASP A 97 7.64 9.18 -0.14
N ALA A 98 6.47 8.88 0.39
CA ALA A 98 5.47 9.88 0.76
C ALA A 98 5.81 10.70 2.03
N SER A 99 6.71 10.23 2.90
CA SER A 99 7.16 10.91 4.12
C SER A 99 7.98 12.17 3.79
N THR A 100 8.82 12.12 2.75
CA THR A 100 9.69 13.22 2.31
C THR A 100 9.07 13.98 1.14
N ASP A 101 9.38 13.59 -0.09
CA ASP A 101 8.89 14.15 -1.35
C ASP A 101 8.23 13.03 -2.14
N CYS A 102 6.89 13.00 -2.13
CA CYS A 102 6.12 11.96 -2.82
C CYS A 102 6.56 11.87 -4.30
N ILE A 103 7.19 10.74 -4.66
CA ILE A 103 7.79 10.55 -5.98
C ILE A 103 6.72 10.13 -7.00
N ALA A 104 5.76 9.32 -6.55
CA ALA A 104 4.64 8.87 -7.37
C ALA A 104 3.53 8.29 -6.50
N CYS A 105 2.29 8.40 -6.98
CA CYS A 105 1.20 7.52 -6.60
C CYS A 105 0.82 6.67 -7.83
N ALA A 106 0.61 5.38 -7.63
CA ALA A 106 0.28 4.43 -8.67
C ALA A 106 -0.86 3.50 -8.24
N ALA A 107 -1.73 3.13 -9.17
CA ALA A 107 -2.80 2.15 -8.96
C ALA A 107 -2.71 1.04 -10.03
N PRO A 108 -3.07 -0.21 -9.71
CA PRO A 108 -3.16 -1.28 -10.71
C PRO A 108 -4.24 -0.95 -11.76
N ALA A 109 -3.97 -1.20 -13.05
CA ALA A 109 -4.91 -0.93 -14.12
C ALA A 109 -5.77 -2.16 -14.45
N LEU A 110 -6.88 -2.37 -13.73
CA LEU A 110 -7.81 -3.50 -13.91
C LEU A 110 -7.15 -4.89 -13.78
N GLU A 111 -7.94 -5.91 -13.44
CA GLU A 111 -7.44 -7.29 -13.43
C GLU A 111 -7.12 -7.73 -14.87
N ASP A 112 -5.98 -8.39 -15.09
CA ASP A 112 -5.44 -8.92 -16.37
C ASP A 112 -4.57 -8.00 -17.26
N SER A 113 -4.21 -6.78 -16.82
CA SER A 113 -3.23 -5.97 -17.55
C SER A 113 -1.96 -5.69 -16.74
N ASN A 114 -0.80 -5.75 -17.41
CA ASN A 114 0.50 -5.34 -16.84
C ASN A 114 0.66 -3.81 -16.74
N ASP A 115 -0.43 -3.08 -16.93
CA ASP A 115 -0.47 -1.64 -16.89
C ASP A 115 -0.75 -1.16 -15.47
N VAL A 116 -0.12 -0.05 -15.13
CA VAL A 116 -0.22 0.62 -13.84
C VAL A 116 -0.52 2.08 -14.12
N ILE A 117 -1.57 2.60 -13.51
CA ILE A 117 -1.99 4.00 -13.64
C ILE A 117 -1.10 4.83 -12.72
N LYS A 118 -0.26 5.69 -13.28
CA LYS A 118 0.47 6.70 -12.51
C LYS A 118 -0.40 7.94 -12.40
N PHE A 119 -0.71 8.37 -11.18
CA PHE A 119 -1.42 9.63 -10.97
C PHE A 119 -0.51 10.84 -11.25
N ASN A 120 -1.12 11.99 -11.51
CA ASN A 120 -0.38 13.25 -11.62
C ASN A 120 0.21 13.68 -10.26
N SER A 121 1.08 14.69 -10.27
CA SER A 121 1.75 15.19 -9.07
C SER A 121 0.76 15.68 -8.00
N ASP A 122 -0.29 16.38 -8.41
CA ASP A 122 -1.23 17.02 -7.49
C ASP A 122 -2.06 15.99 -6.75
N THR A 123 -2.58 14.98 -7.46
CA THR A 123 -3.30 13.85 -6.87
C THR A 123 -2.38 13.04 -5.96
N SER A 124 -1.14 12.80 -6.38
CA SER A 124 -0.16 12.05 -5.57
C SER A 124 0.15 12.77 -4.26
N LEU A 125 0.32 14.09 -4.30
CA LEU A 125 0.55 14.93 -3.13
C LEU A 125 -0.68 14.94 -2.20
N GLN A 126 -1.89 15.04 -2.75
CA GLN A 126 -3.12 15.03 -1.96
C GLN A 126 -3.31 13.68 -1.26
N MET A 127 -3.11 12.56 -1.97
CA MET A 127 -3.19 11.22 -1.39
C MET A 127 -2.16 11.02 -0.26
N SER A 128 -0.93 11.51 -0.44
CA SER A 128 0.10 11.49 0.62
C SER A 128 -0.35 12.27 1.87
N LYS A 129 -0.93 13.47 1.69
CA LYS A 129 -1.44 14.29 2.80
C LYS A 129 -2.58 13.61 3.54
N ASP A 130 -3.52 13.02 2.83
CA ASP A 130 -4.67 12.32 3.43
C ASP A 130 -4.23 11.06 4.17
N PHE A 131 -3.27 10.31 3.61
CA PHE A 131 -2.63 9.17 4.28
C PHE A 131 -1.94 9.61 5.58
N LYS A 132 -1.08 10.64 5.53
CA LYS A 132 -0.40 11.21 6.72
C LYS A 132 -1.41 11.62 7.79
N LYS A 133 -2.48 12.30 7.39
CA LYS A 133 -3.51 12.80 8.30
C LYS A 133 -4.21 11.66 9.02
N LEU A 134 -4.61 10.61 8.31
CA LEU A 134 -5.23 9.43 8.90
C LEU A 134 -4.24 8.68 9.79
N TRP A 135 -3.02 8.43 9.31
CA TRP A 135 -2.00 7.75 10.09
C TRP A 135 -1.73 8.45 11.42
N LYS A 136 -1.49 9.76 11.38
CA LYS A 136 -1.27 10.57 12.58
C LYS A 136 -2.47 10.59 13.51
N ARG A 137 -3.70 10.61 12.98
CA ARG A 137 -4.92 10.60 13.80
C ARG A 137 -5.07 9.32 14.62
N TYR A 138 -4.75 8.16 14.05
CA TYR A 138 -4.98 6.86 14.70
C TYR A 138 -3.76 6.27 15.40
N LYS A 139 -2.56 6.47 14.83
CA LYS A 139 -1.31 5.97 15.40
C LYS A 139 -0.61 6.99 16.28
N LEU A 140 -1.02 8.26 16.26
CA LEU A 140 -0.36 9.38 16.95
C LEU A 140 1.11 9.57 16.55
N GLU A 141 1.50 9.02 15.40
CA GLU A 141 2.85 9.04 14.85
C GLU A 141 2.83 9.69 13.47
N ASN A 142 3.93 10.31 13.07
CA ASN A 142 4.12 10.69 11.68
C ASN A 142 4.69 9.47 10.95
N PRO A 143 4.02 8.96 9.90
CA PRO A 143 4.53 7.83 9.14
C PRO A 143 5.83 8.16 8.40
#